data_AF-A0A2R4W2N7-F1
#
_entry.id   AF-A0A2R4W2N7-F1
#
_cell.length_a   1.000
_cell.length_b   1.000
_cell.length_c   1.000
_cell.angle_alpha   90.00
_cell.angle_beta   90.00
_cell.angle_gamma   90.00
#
_symmetry.space_group_name_H-M   'P 1'
#
loop_
_entity.id
_entity.type
_entity.pdbx_description
1 polymer ?
#
loop_
_entity_poly.entity_id
_entity_poly.type
_entity_poly.pdbx_seq_one_letter_code
_entity_poly.pdbx_strand_id
1 'polypeptide(L)'
;MDLINKALLMGLGVMDITRERAEKLVDELVKRGEIAKEEKYKVVDKLLKHIDKQEKELTQKVSETVKKTISEMGLPTKDDMDKILKRLDEIEKKNS
;
A
#
# COMPACT_ATOMS: atom_id res chain seq x y z
N MET A 1 13.79 -14.84 -8.75
CA MET A 1 13.13 -13.53 -8.94
C MET A 1 11.64 -13.67 -9.30
N ASP A 2 11.24 -14.61 -10.15
CA ASP A 2 9.82 -14.78 -10.53
C ASP A 2 8.86 -15.10 -9.40
N LEU A 3 9.28 -15.78 -8.34
CA LEU A 3 8.40 -16.13 -7.23
C LEU A 3 8.01 -14.91 -6.39
N ILE A 4 8.90 -13.92 -6.26
CA ILE A 4 8.60 -12.66 -5.57
C ILE A 4 7.69 -11.80 -6.45
N ASN A 5 7.97 -11.68 -7.75
CA ASN A 5 7.09 -10.95 -8.68
C ASN A 5 5.70 -11.60 -8.76
N LYS A 6 5.62 -12.94 -8.83
CA LYS A 6 4.35 -13.67 -8.81
C LYS A 6 3.65 -13.59 -7.46
N ALA A 7 4.35 -13.67 -6.33
CA ALA A 7 3.75 -13.50 -5.01
C ALA A 7 3.26 -12.06 -4.79
N LEU A 8 3.95 -11.07 -5.34
CA LEU A 8 3.48 -9.68 -5.37
C LEU A 8 2.20 -9.57 -6.22
N LEU A 9 2.23 -10.06 -7.46
CA LEU A 9 1.10 -10.03 -8.39
C LEU A 9 -0.11 -10.83 -7.90
N MET A 10 0.11 -11.94 -7.19
CA MET A 10 -0.94 -12.74 -6.56
C MET A 10 -1.41 -12.13 -5.23
N GLY A 11 -0.52 -11.44 -4.50
CA GLY A 11 -0.85 -10.69 -3.28
C GLY A 11 -1.70 -9.44 -3.54
N LEU A 12 -1.66 -8.90 -4.77
CA LEU A 12 -2.56 -7.82 -5.23
C LEU A 12 -3.99 -8.30 -5.50
N GLY A 13 -4.27 -9.61 -5.43
CA GLY A 13 -5.61 -10.17 -5.65
C GLY A 13 -6.67 -9.74 -4.62
N VAL A 14 -6.27 -9.13 -3.50
CA VAL A 14 -7.18 -8.51 -2.51
C VAL A 14 -7.54 -7.05 -2.85
N MET A 15 -6.85 -6.41 -3.80
CA MET A 15 -7.11 -5.01 -4.19
C MET A 15 -8.19 -4.88 -5.27
N ASP A 16 -8.54 -5.96 -5.96
CA ASP A 16 -9.53 -5.97 -7.07
C ASP A 16 -10.99 -6.11 -6.60
N ILE A 17 -11.35 -5.55 -5.44
CA ILE A 17 -12.77 -5.37 -5.10
C ILE A 17 -13.28 -4.18 -5.92
N THR A 18 -13.91 -4.49 -7.05
CA THR A 18 -14.62 -3.51 -7.85
C THR A 18 -15.94 -3.12 -7.17
N ARG A 19 -16.45 -1.93 -7.50
CA ARG A 19 -17.79 -1.49 -7.06
C ARG A 19 -18.87 -2.54 -7.36
N GLU A 20 -18.82 -3.17 -8.53
CA GLU A 20 -19.78 -4.22 -8.91
C GLU A 20 -19.73 -5.44 -7.97
N ARG A 21 -18.52 -5.87 -7.57
CA ARG A 21 -18.36 -6.98 -6.61
C ARG A 21 -18.83 -6.59 -5.21
N ALA A 22 -18.52 -5.37 -4.77
CA ALA A 22 -19.01 -4.84 -3.50
C ALA A 22 -20.54 -4.75 -3.48
N GLU A 23 -21.16 -4.28 -4.56
CA GLU A 23 -22.62 -4.22 -4.69
C GLU A 23 -23.26 -5.61 -4.64
N LYS A 24 -22.69 -6.61 -5.33
CA LYS A 24 -23.17 -8.00 -5.29
C LYS A 24 -23.10 -8.59 -3.89
N LEU A 25 -22.00 -8.38 -3.17
CA LEU A 25 -21.85 -8.85 -1.79
C LEU A 25 -22.90 -8.21 -0.87
N VAL A 26 -23.08 -6.89 -0.94
CA VAL A 26 -24.09 -6.21 -0.12
C VAL A 26 -25.51 -6.62 -0.53
N ASP A 27 -25.77 -6.88 -1.82
CA ASP A 27 -27.05 -7.42 -2.30
C ASP A 27 -27.39 -8.78 -1.70
N GLU A 28 -26.40 -9.67 -1.54
CA GLU A 28 -26.62 -10.95 -0.86
C GLU A 28 -26.97 -10.76 0.61
N LEU A 29 -26.31 -9.82 1.30
CA LEU A 29 -26.61 -9.50 2.69
C LEU A 29 -28.01 -8.88 2.86
N VAL A 30 -28.43 -8.02 1.92
CA VAL A 30 -29.81 -7.49 1.90
C VAL A 30 -30.82 -8.60 1.67
N LYS A 31 -30.57 -9.52 0.72
CA LYS A 31 -31.45 -10.68 0.47
C LYS A 31 -31.61 -11.59 1.68
N ARG A 32 -30.55 -11.72 2.50
CA ARG A 32 -30.57 -12.48 3.75
C ARG A 32 -31.25 -11.74 4.90
N GLY A 33 -31.64 -10.48 4.71
CA GLY A 33 -32.21 -9.63 5.75
C GLY A 33 -31.18 -9.11 6.76
N GLU A 34 -29.88 -9.26 6.49
CA GLU A 34 -28.80 -8.81 7.36
C GLU A 34 -28.55 -7.29 7.22
N ILE A 35 -28.94 -6.71 6.09
CA ILE A 35 -28.81 -5.28 5.79
C ILE A 35 -30.15 -4.75 5.28
N ALA A 36 -30.57 -3.59 5.78
CA ALA A 36 -31.75 -2.90 5.27
C ALA A 36 -31.52 -2.42 3.82
N LYS A 37 -32.51 -2.56 2.95
CA LYS A 37 -32.39 -2.22 1.53
C LYS A 37 -32.02 -0.74 1.32
N GLU A 38 -32.51 0.12 2.21
CA GLU A 38 -32.27 1.56 2.22
C GLU A 38 -30.81 1.89 2.56
N GLU A 39 -30.11 0.99 3.27
CA GLU A 39 -28.73 1.17 3.69
C GLU A 39 -27.71 0.61 2.68
N LYS A 40 -28.15 -0.12 1.64
CA LYS A 40 -27.27 -0.76 0.65
C LYS A 40 -26.15 0.16 0.16
N TYR A 41 -26.51 1.33 -0.36
CA TYR A 41 -25.55 2.28 -0.93
C TYR A 41 -24.52 2.75 0.10
N LYS A 42 -24.95 3.00 1.34
CA LYS A 42 -24.10 3.45 2.43
C LYS A 42 -23.09 2.38 2.84
N VAL A 43 -23.51 1.11 2.86
CA VAL A 43 -22.63 -0.02 3.20
C VAL A 43 -21.63 -0.28 2.07
N VAL A 44 -22.05 -0.22 0.81
CA VAL A 44 -21.14 -0.35 -0.35
C VAL A 44 -20.07 0.75 -0.31
N ASP A 45 -20.46 2.01 -0.13
CA ASP A 45 -19.51 3.13 -0.05
C ASP A 45 -18.55 2.98 1.14
N LYS A 46 -19.05 2.55 2.30
CA LYS A 46 -18.22 2.30 3.49
C LYS A 46 -17.22 1.16 3.26
N LEU A 47 -17.64 0.08 2.60
CA LEU A 47 -16.77 -1.05 2.27
C LEU A 47 -15.65 -0.62 1.34
N LEU A 48 -15.97 0.08 0.24
CA LEU A 48 -14.98 0.60 -0.71
C LEU A 48 -13.97 1.55 -0.03
N LYS A 49 -14.46 2.51 0.76
CA LYS A 49 -13.58 3.42 1.52
C LYS A 49 -12.68 2.69 2.52
N HIS A 50 -13.19 1.62 3.13
CA HIS A 50 -12.40 0.82 4.07
C HIS A 50 -11.26 0.09 3.35
N ILE A 51 -11.54 -0.46 2.17
CA ILE A 51 -10.55 -1.12 1.31
C ILE A 51 -9.46 -0.14 0.88
N ASP A 52 -9.84 1.03 0.35
CA ASP A 52 -8.88 2.08 -0.05
C ASP A 52 -7.95 2.48 1.11
N LYS A 53 -8.51 2.55 2.33
CA LYS A 53 -7.74 2.89 3.53
C LYS A 53 -6.76 1.76 3.90
N GLN A 54 -7.23 0.52 3.90
CA GLN A 54 -6.38 -0.64 4.23
C GLN A 54 -5.27 -0.84 3.20
N GLU A 55 -5.53 -0.58 1.93
CA GLU A 55 -4.53 -0.64 0.85
C GLU A 55 -3.35 0.31 1.12
N LYS A 56 -3.67 1.56 1.48
CA LYS A 56 -2.67 2.58 1.82
C LYS A 56 -1.86 2.21 3.06
N GLU A 57 -2.52 1.77 4.12
CA GLU A 57 -1.85 1.36 5.35
C GLU A 57 -0.94 0.14 5.12
N LEU A 58 -1.39 -0.83 4.33
CA LEU A 58 -0.60 -2.00 3.97
C LEU A 58 0.64 -1.60 3.16
N THR A 59 0.46 -0.76 2.14
CA THR A 59 1.55 -0.26 1.30
C THR A 59 2.60 0.49 2.12
N GLN A 60 2.16 1.32 3.07
CA GLN A 60 3.06 2.02 4.00
C GLN A 60 3.84 1.04 4.88
N LYS A 61 3.17 0.08 5.52
CA LYS A 61 3.83 -0.93 6.37
C LYS A 61 4.84 -1.77 5.60
N VAL A 62 4.52 -2.17 4.37
CA VAL A 62 5.45 -2.91 3.51
C VAL A 62 6.66 -2.05 3.17
N SER A 63 6.45 -0.78 2.77
CA SER A 63 7.54 0.15 2.46
C SER A 63 8.46 0.37 3.67
N GLU A 64 7.90 0.59 4.86
CA GLU A 64 8.65 0.74 6.11
C GLU A 64 9.44 -0.52 6.46
N THR A 65 8.82 -1.69 6.33
CA THR A 65 9.47 -2.98 6.58
C THR A 65 10.66 -3.17 5.65
N VAL A 66 10.48 -2.93 4.34
CA VAL A 66 11.56 -3.05 3.36
C VAL A 66 12.68 -2.06 3.65
N LYS A 67 12.36 -0.79 3.94
CA LYS A 67 13.37 0.22 4.32
C LYS A 67 14.16 -0.23 5.54
N LYS A 68 13.48 -0.70 6.59
CA LYS A 68 14.11 -1.18 7.82
C LYS A 68 15.06 -2.35 7.55
N THR A 69 14.63 -3.35 6.77
CA THR A 69 15.47 -4.49 6.41
C THR A 69 16.72 -4.05 5.65
N ILE A 70 16.60 -3.14 4.67
CA ILE A 70 17.74 -2.61 3.92
C ILE A 70 18.73 -1.91 4.86
N SER A 71 18.23 -1.09 5.78
CA SER A 71 19.06 -0.41 6.78
C SER A 71 19.76 -1.39 7.74
N GLU A 72 19.07 -2.44 8.20
CA GLU A 72 19.65 -3.48 9.08
C GLU A 72 20.75 -4.29 8.39
N MET A 73 20.68 -4.45 7.06
CA MET A 73 21.73 -5.09 6.26
C MET A 73 22.97 -4.20 6.04
N GLY A 74 22.95 -2.96 6.54
CA GLY A 74 24.04 -1.99 6.35
C GLY A 74 24.13 -1.44 4.92
N LEU A 75 23.08 -1.59 4.12
CA LEU A 75 23.04 -1.07 2.76
C LEU A 75 22.69 0.42 2.78
N PRO A 76 23.52 1.29 2.18
CA PRO A 76 23.21 2.71 2.09
C PRO A 76 22.00 2.95 1.19
N THR A 77 21.10 3.83 1.63
CA THR A 77 19.97 4.27 0.80
C THR A 77 20.39 5.35 -0.19
N LYS A 78 19.55 5.63 -1.18
CA LYS A 78 19.78 6.75 -2.11
C LYS A 78 19.90 8.09 -1.37
N ASP A 79 19.06 8.32 -0.37
CA ASP A 79 19.12 9.51 0.48
C ASP A 79 20.45 9.63 1.23
N ASP A 80 21.03 8.50 1.66
CA ASP A 80 22.34 8.49 2.31
C ASP A 80 23.44 8.87 1.32
N MET A 81 23.38 8.36 0.09
CA MET A 81 24.30 8.74 -0.99
C MET A 81 24.18 10.22 -1.36
N ASP A 82 22.96 10.75 -1.47
CA ASP A 82 22.72 12.17 -1.79
C ASP A 82 23.25 13.09 -0.68
N LYS A 83 23.13 12.68 0.60
CA LYS A 83 23.74 13.40 1.73
C LYS A 83 25.25 13.37 1.67
N ILE A 84 25.86 12.24 1.30
CA ILE A 84 27.32 12.13 1.15
C ILE A 84 27.81 13.03 0.02
N LEU A 85 27.14 13.00 -1.14
CA LEU A 85 27.46 13.85 -2.30
C LEU A 85 27.39 15.33 -1.96
N LYS A 86 26.32 15.78 -1.29
CA LYS A 86 26.21 17.18 -0.85
C LYS A 86 27.35 17.61 0.08
N ARG A 87 27.72 16.75 1.05
CA ARG A 87 28.83 17.05 1.96
C ARG A 87 30.17 17.10 1.21
N LEU A 88 30.35 16.25 0.21
CA LEU A 88 31.54 16.26 -0.64
C LEU A 88 31.64 17.59 -1.41
N ASP A 89 30.55 18.01 -2.08
CA ASP A 89 30.49 19.28 -2.80
C ASP A 89 30.81 20.48 -1.89
N GLU A 90 30.31 20.48 -0.65
CA GLU A 90 30.60 21.54 0.33
C GLU A 90 32.07 21.58 0.75
N ILE A 91 32.70 20.42 0.90
CA ILE A 91 34.12 20.31 1.25
C ILE A 91 34.99 20.74 0.08
N GLU A 92 34.65 20.33 -1.15
CA GLU A 92 35.37 20.71 -2.37
C GLU A 92 35.32 22.23 -2.59
N LYS A 93 34.17 22.87 -2.34
CA LYS A 93 34.03 24.33 -2.39
C LYS A 93 34.79 25.08 -1.30
N LYS A 94 35.03 24.47 -0.14
CA LYS A 94 35.82 25.08 0.95
C LYS A 94 37.32 24.98 0.74
N ASN A 95 37.77 24.03 -0.07
CA ASN A 95 39.18 23.77 -0.36
C ASN A 95 39.61 24.24 -1.76
N SER A 96 38.72 24.90 -2.50
CA SER A 96 39.02 25.65 -3.74
C SER A 96 39.06 27.15 -3.45
#